data_AF-A0A3B9CXF2-F1
#
_entry.id   AF-A0A3B9CXF2-F1
#
_cell.length_a   1.000
_cell.length_b   1.000
_cell.length_c   1.000
_cell.angle_alpha   90.00
_cell.angle_beta   90.00
_cell.angle_gamma   90.00
#
_symmetry.space_group_name_H-M   'P 1'
#
loop_
_entity.id
_entity.type
_entity.pdbx_description
1 polymer ?
#
loop_
_entity_poly.entity_id
_entity_poly.type
_entity_poly.pdbx_seq_one_letter_code
_entity_poly.pdbx_strand_id
1 'polypeptide(L)'
;VPGNFNWNLWQGQTPDVPYLEERSHYTFRWWYEYSGGQMTDWGAHHLDIAQWGINSLPVEITGSAKYPSVKNGFNVAVDFDASYRYANGVVMNVADNGRNGIMFTGEAGRIFVNRGVIQGKPVEDLKRDPLPREQWRAYSFDNLKRPPRAGKLDAIINHMGNFFDCVEARERPVSDIESQHRSVSTCHLGNIAMKTGRTVKWDPEAETFPGDAEAQRLMKRDQREGFETDTGVA
;
A
#
# COMPACT_ATOMS: atom_id res chain seq x y z
N VAL A 1 -20.19 12.21 23.20
CA VAL A 1 -18.71 12.07 23.11
C VAL A 1 -18.18 11.82 24.51
N PRO A 2 -17.33 10.81 24.76
CA PRO A 2 -16.66 10.63 26.04
C PRO A 2 -15.88 11.88 26.46
N GLY A 3 -15.89 12.24 27.75
CA GLY A 3 -15.29 13.50 28.23
C GLY A 3 -13.78 13.61 28.02
N ASN A 4 -13.09 12.49 27.86
CA ASN A 4 -11.65 12.40 27.59
C ASN A 4 -11.31 12.28 26.08
N PHE A 5 -12.29 12.46 25.19
CA PHE A 5 -12.09 12.28 23.75
C PHE A 5 -12.48 13.53 22.97
N ASN A 6 -11.48 14.20 22.37
CA ASN A 6 -11.72 15.35 21.52
C ASN A 6 -12.12 14.90 20.12
N TRP A 7 -13.42 14.68 19.91
CA TRP A 7 -13.98 14.24 18.64
C TRP A 7 -13.71 15.22 17.50
N ASN A 8 -13.78 16.53 17.78
CA ASN A 8 -13.51 17.55 16.78
C ASN A 8 -12.09 17.43 16.23
N LEU A 9 -11.09 17.28 17.11
CA LEU A 9 -9.70 17.11 16.69
C LEU A 9 -9.47 15.76 16.00
N TRP A 10 -10.09 14.70 16.50
CA TRP A 10 -9.90 13.35 15.96
C TRP A 10 -10.42 13.20 14.52
N GLN A 11 -11.56 13.82 14.18
CA GLN A 11 -12.08 13.83 12.81
C GLN A 11 -11.13 14.54 11.84
N GLY A 12 -10.38 15.54 12.33
CA GLY A 12 -9.46 16.31 11.51
C GLY A 12 -10.15 16.93 10.30
N GLN A 13 -9.66 16.58 9.11
CA GLN A 13 -10.10 17.14 7.83
C GLN A 13 -11.40 16.54 7.30
N THR A 14 -11.93 15.47 7.91
CA THR A 14 -13.14 14.81 7.40
C THR A 14 -14.38 15.67 7.63
N PRO A 15 -15.51 15.36 6.95
CA PRO A 15 -16.78 15.99 7.26
C PRO A 15 -17.12 15.87 8.75
N ASP A 16 -17.71 16.93 9.31
CA ASP A 16 -18.15 16.91 10.71
C ASP A 16 -19.41 16.05 10.84
N VAL A 17 -19.31 14.96 11.59
CA VAL A 17 -20.42 14.03 11.85
C VAL A 17 -20.59 13.82 13.35
N PRO A 18 -21.80 13.48 13.83
CA PRO A 18 -21.99 13.11 15.22
C PRO A 18 -21.10 11.93 15.63
N TYR A 19 -20.59 11.96 16.86
CA TYR A 19 -19.81 10.86 17.40
C TYR A 19 -20.60 9.55 17.39
N LEU A 20 -19.93 8.52 16.87
CA LEU A 20 -20.34 7.13 16.89
C LEU A 20 -19.08 6.34 17.25
N GLU A 21 -19.15 5.46 18.25
CA GLU A 21 -17.96 4.74 18.75
C GLU A 21 -17.26 3.97 17.64
N GLU A 22 -18.04 3.32 16.77
CA GLU A 22 -17.59 2.54 15.63
C GLU A 22 -16.88 3.39 14.55
N ARG A 23 -16.97 4.72 14.59
CA ARG A 23 -16.17 5.60 13.70
C ARG A 23 -14.72 5.75 14.17
N SER A 24 -14.43 5.43 15.42
CA SER A 24 -13.16 5.77 16.06
C SER A 24 -12.24 4.57 16.29
N HIS A 25 -11.04 4.85 16.82
CA HIS A 25 -10.09 3.86 17.34
C HIS A 25 -9.71 2.71 16.41
N TYR A 26 -10.27 1.51 16.57
CA TYR A 26 -9.90 0.37 15.75
C TYR A 26 -10.72 0.29 14.46
N THR A 27 -12.00 0.70 14.52
CA THR A 27 -12.98 0.52 13.45
C THR A 27 -13.02 1.67 12.46
N PHE A 28 -12.25 2.74 12.68
CA PHE A 28 -12.04 3.82 11.69
C PHE A 28 -11.67 3.29 10.30
N ARG A 29 -10.98 2.14 10.26
CA ARG A 29 -10.56 1.46 9.03
C ARG A 29 -11.70 1.09 8.09
N TRP A 30 -12.92 0.97 8.62
CA TRP A 30 -14.13 0.62 7.88
C TRP A 30 -14.91 1.84 7.38
N TRP A 31 -14.33 3.02 7.53
CA TRP A 31 -14.88 4.28 7.03
C TRP A 31 -13.91 4.89 6.01
N TYR A 32 -14.46 5.18 4.84
CA TYR A 32 -13.70 5.70 3.70
C TYR A 32 -13.05 7.04 4.03
N GLU A 33 -13.73 7.86 4.83
CA GLU A 33 -13.25 9.17 5.27
C GLU A 33 -11.93 9.07 6.05
N TYR A 34 -11.70 7.98 6.80
CA TYR A 34 -10.55 7.84 7.69
C TYR A 34 -9.46 6.89 7.19
N SER A 35 -9.80 5.90 6.34
CA SER A 35 -8.83 4.86 5.98
C SER A 35 -8.85 4.42 4.53
N GLY A 36 -10.01 4.32 3.89
CA GLY A 36 -10.13 3.72 2.55
C GLY A 36 -10.25 2.17 2.54
N GLY A 37 -10.49 1.54 3.69
CA GLY A 37 -10.82 0.11 3.76
C GLY A 37 -9.65 -0.84 3.68
N GLN A 38 -9.94 -2.11 3.39
CA GLN A 38 -8.93 -3.18 3.31
C GLN A 38 -7.88 -2.93 2.21
N MET A 39 -8.24 -2.22 1.14
CA MET A 39 -7.32 -1.88 0.04
C MET A 39 -6.13 -1.05 0.52
N THR A 40 -6.32 -0.13 1.46
CA THR A 40 -5.22 0.67 2.03
C THR A 40 -4.65 0.06 3.31
N ASP A 41 -5.49 -0.61 4.10
CA ASP A 41 -5.08 -1.26 5.35
C ASP A 41 -4.12 -2.45 5.10
N TRP A 42 -4.56 -3.44 4.32
CA TRP A 42 -3.70 -4.56 3.93
C TRP A 42 -2.85 -4.26 2.71
N GLY A 43 -3.29 -3.36 1.83
CA GLY A 43 -2.50 -3.02 0.66
C GLY A 43 -1.14 -2.47 1.04
N ALA A 44 -1.05 -1.60 2.05
CA ALA A 44 0.24 -1.10 2.54
C ALA A 44 1.19 -2.18 3.07
N HIS A 45 0.75 -3.44 3.21
CA HIS A 45 1.58 -4.57 3.64
C HIS A 45 1.90 -5.58 2.53
N HIS A 46 1.18 -5.54 1.41
CA HIS A 46 1.35 -6.47 0.30
C HIS A 46 1.65 -5.76 -1.02
N LEU A 47 0.96 -4.65 -1.30
CA LEU A 47 1.20 -3.84 -2.50
C LEU A 47 2.55 -3.13 -2.42
N ASP A 48 3.09 -2.82 -1.24
CA ASP A 48 4.46 -2.29 -1.08
C ASP A 48 5.53 -3.29 -1.58
N ILE A 49 5.45 -4.54 -1.14
CA ILE A 49 6.37 -5.60 -1.56
C ILE A 49 6.13 -5.98 -3.03
N ALA A 50 4.88 -5.98 -3.50
CA ALA A 50 4.59 -6.21 -4.91
C ALA A 50 5.15 -5.07 -5.79
N GLN A 51 4.91 -3.82 -5.41
CA GLN A 51 5.46 -2.62 -6.07
C GLN A 51 6.99 -2.66 -6.14
N TRP A 52 7.64 -3.05 -5.04
CA TRP A 52 9.08 -3.24 -4.99
C TRP A 52 9.56 -4.34 -5.95
N GLY A 53 8.90 -5.50 -5.96
CA GLY A 53 9.26 -6.61 -6.84
C GLY A 53 8.98 -6.34 -8.33
N ILE A 54 7.97 -5.54 -8.65
CA ILE A 54 7.62 -5.16 -10.02
C ILE A 54 8.61 -4.12 -10.58
N ASN A 55 9.14 -3.25 -9.72
CA ASN A 55 10.14 -2.24 -10.07
C ASN A 55 9.75 -1.39 -11.32
N SER A 56 8.51 -0.92 -11.33
CA SER A 56 7.92 -0.04 -12.35
C SER A 56 6.72 0.67 -11.73
N LEU A 57 6.15 1.67 -12.40
CA LEU A 57 4.93 2.35 -11.92
C LEU A 57 3.68 1.85 -12.67
N PRO A 58 2.49 1.82 -12.01
CA PRO A 58 1.24 1.53 -12.68
C PRO A 58 0.90 2.64 -13.69
N VAL A 59 0.18 2.30 -14.75
CA VAL A 59 -0.25 3.26 -15.80
C VAL A 59 -1.74 3.14 -16.14
N GLU A 60 -2.35 2.02 -15.76
CA GLU A 60 -3.77 1.75 -15.98
C GLU A 60 -4.28 0.87 -14.85
N ILE A 61 -5.41 1.24 -14.26
CA ILE A 61 -6.02 0.55 -13.14
C ILE A 61 -7.48 0.30 -13.46
N THR A 62 -7.93 -0.94 -13.27
CA THR A 62 -9.35 -1.30 -13.35
C THR A 62 -9.78 -1.83 -12.00
N GLY A 63 -10.96 -1.43 -11.52
CA GLY A 63 -11.45 -1.87 -10.23
C GLY A 63 -12.95 -2.04 -10.20
N SER A 64 -13.41 -3.01 -9.42
CA SER A 64 -14.82 -3.25 -9.12
C SER A 64 -14.98 -3.58 -7.64
N ALA A 65 -16.05 -3.11 -7.03
CA ALA A 65 -16.33 -3.37 -5.62
C ALA A 65 -17.82 -3.35 -5.31
N LYS A 66 -18.21 -4.07 -4.25
CA LYS A 66 -19.50 -3.90 -3.58
C LYS A 66 -19.31 -3.09 -2.31
N TYR A 67 -20.23 -2.16 -2.09
CA TYR A 67 -20.26 -1.32 -0.90
C TYR A 67 -21.52 -1.59 -0.08
N PRO A 68 -21.46 -1.50 1.26
CA PRO A 68 -22.64 -1.56 2.10
C PRO A 68 -23.62 -0.42 1.79
N SER A 69 -24.92 -0.67 1.99
CA SER A 69 -25.99 0.32 1.83
C SER A 69 -26.58 0.80 3.17
N VAL A 70 -26.00 0.37 4.29
CA VAL A 70 -26.48 0.71 5.64
C VAL A 70 -26.24 2.20 5.91
N LYS A 71 -27.32 2.94 6.14
CA LYS A 71 -27.24 4.37 6.48
C LYS A 71 -26.44 4.54 7.78
N ASN A 72 -25.47 5.45 7.78
CA ASN A 72 -24.57 5.66 8.93
C ASN A 72 -23.86 4.38 9.40
N GLY A 73 -23.61 3.44 8.50
CA GLY A 73 -22.75 2.28 8.72
C GLY A 73 -21.43 2.39 7.97
N PHE A 74 -20.57 1.39 8.14
CA PHE A 74 -19.33 1.23 7.38
C PHE A 74 -19.57 1.35 5.87
N ASN A 75 -18.67 2.03 5.16
CA ASN A 75 -18.88 2.49 3.78
C ASN A 75 -17.69 2.19 2.86
N VAL A 76 -16.80 1.28 3.26
CA VAL A 76 -15.69 0.79 2.43
C VAL A 76 -16.10 -0.49 1.67
N ALA A 77 -15.29 -0.88 0.69
CA ALA A 77 -15.55 -2.10 -0.09
C ALA A 77 -15.55 -3.36 0.80
N VAL A 78 -16.51 -4.26 0.57
CA VAL A 78 -16.67 -5.55 1.28
C VAL A 78 -16.45 -6.78 0.40
N ASP A 79 -16.37 -6.55 -0.92
CA ASP A 79 -16.07 -7.52 -1.97
C ASP A 79 -15.41 -6.70 -3.08
N PHE A 80 -14.19 -7.05 -3.49
CA PHE A 80 -13.50 -6.28 -4.52
C PHE A 80 -12.45 -7.06 -5.31
N ASP A 81 -12.25 -6.58 -6.54
CA ASP A 81 -11.15 -6.94 -7.42
C ASP A 81 -10.60 -5.69 -8.09
N ALA A 82 -9.27 -5.60 -8.19
CA ALA A 82 -8.56 -4.56 -8.90
C ALA A 82 -7.38 -5.13 -9.69
N SER A 83 -7.18 -4.64 -10.91
CA SER A 83 -6.08 -5.00 -11.78
C SER A 83 -5.27 -3.76 -12.15
N TYR A 84 -3.96 -3.86 -12.02
CA TYR A 84 -3.00 -2.79 -12.29
C TYR A 84 -2.06 -3.24 -13.40
N ARG A 85 -2.04 -2.50 -14.51
CA ARG A 85 -1.04 -2.66 -15.56
C ARG A 85 0.10 -1.69 -15.30
N TYR A 86 1.31 -2.21 -15.26
CA TYR A 86 2.54 -1.46 -15.09
C TYR A 86 3.19 -1.12 -16.42
N ALA A 87 3.98 -0.04 -16.46
CA ALA A 87 4.67 0.42 -17.67
C ALA A 87 5.58 -0.67 -18.29
N ASN A 88 6.18 -1.53 -17.46
CA ASN A 88 7.00 -2.66 -17.91
C ASN A 88 6.19 -3.89 -18.38
N GLY A 89 4.86 -3.79 -18.44
CA GLY A 89 3.97 -4.85 -18.91
C GLY A 89 3.52 -5.85 -17.85
N VAL A 90 4.04 -5.77 -16.62
CA VAL A 90 3.56 -6.61 -15.51
C VAL A 90 2.12 -6.23 -15.15
N VAL A 91 1.31 -7.25 -14.84
CA VAL A 91 -0.05 -7.08 -14.34
C VAL A 91 -0.12 -7.59 -12.90
N MET A 92 -0.52 -6.72 -11.99
CA MET A 92 -0.82 -7.08 -10.60
C MET A 92 -2.33 -7.15 -10.42
N ASN A 93 -2.84 -8.26 -9.89
CA ASN A 93 -4.25 -8.40 -9.52
C ASN A 93 -4.36 -8.45 -7.99
N VAL A 94 -5.30 -7.68 -7.45
CA VAL A 94 -5.53 -7.50 -6.02
C VAL A 94 -7.00 -7.80 -5.76
N ALA A 95 -7.27 -8.81 -4.95
CA ALA A 95 -8.61 -9.21 -4.56
C ALA A 95 -8.70 -9.37 -3.03
N ASP A 96 -9.90 -9.26 -2.51
CA ASP A 96 -10.19 -9.41 -1.07
C ASP A 96 -10.38 -10.87 -0.63
N ASN A 97 -10.29 -11.80 -1.57
CA ASN A 97 -10.44 -13.24 -1.36
C ASN A 97 -9.15 -14.01 -1.69
N GLY A 98 -9.16 -15.30 -1.37
CA GLY A 98 -8.02 -16.18 -1.56
C GLY A 98 -7.02 -16.14 -0.40
N ARG A 99 -5.77 -16.56 -0.67
CA ARG A 99 -4.74 -16.67 0.35
C ARG A 99 -4.08 -15.31 0.59
N ASN A 100 -4.09 -14.84 1.83
CA ASN A 100 -3.45 -13.57 2.21
C ASN A 100 -1.94 -13.60 1.98
N GLY A 101 -1.49 -12.85 0.98
CA GLY A 101 -0.10 -12.74 0.53
C GLY A 101 0.00 -12.35 -0.93
N ILE A 102 1.20 -12.42 -1.46
CA ILE A 102 1.55 -12.06 -2.83
C ILE A 102 2.03 -13.33 -3.54
N MET A 103 1.55 -13.54 -4.76
CA MET A 103 2.07 -14.58 -5.64
C MET A 103 2.81 -13.93 -6.80
N PHE A 104 4.14 -14.04 -6.81
CA PHE A 104 4.96 -13.72 -7.97
C PHE A 104 4.95 -14.92 -8.93
N THR A 105 4.75 -14.66 -10.22
CA THR A 105 4.79 -15.67 -11.26
C THR A 105 5.71 -15.19 -12.38
N GLY A 106 6.66 -16.04 -12.77
CA GLY A 106 7.57 -15.80 -13.88
C GLY A 106 8.04 -17.11 -14.51
N GLU A 107 8.99 -17.01 -15.44
CA GLU A 107 9.49 -18.16 -16.22
C GLU A 107 10.19 -19.21 -15.36
N ALA A 108 10.87 -18.78 -14.28
CA ALA A 108 11.53 -19.68 -13.33
C ALA A 108 10.55 -20.35 -12.34
N GLY A 109 9.26 -20.02 -12.40
CA GLY A 109 8.22 -20.58 -11.55
C GLY A 109 7.50 -19.52 -10.72
N ARG A 110 7.04 -19.94 -9.53
CA ARG A 110 6.19 -19.11 -8.66
C ARG A 110 6.79 -18.97 -7.28
N ILE A 111 6.62 -17.80 -6.68
CA ILE A 111 7.00 -17.52 -5.29
C ILE A 111 5.79 -16.91 -4.59
N PHE A 112 5.34 -17.56 -3.53
CA PHE A 112 4.34 -17.01 -2.62
C PHE A 112 5.03 -16.39 -1.41
N VAL A 113 4.69 -15.14 -1.10
CA VAL A 113 5.23 -14.37 0.02
C VAL A 113 4.09 -13.85 0.90
N ASN A 114 4.24 -13.96 2.21
CA ASN A 114 3.47 -13.19 3.18
C ASN A 114 4.33 -12.90 4.42
N ARG A 115 3.73 -12.33 5.47
CA ARG A 115 4.44 -11.92 6.71
C ARG A 115 5.28 -13.00 7.40
N GLY A 116 5.03 -14.28 7.15
CA GLY A 116 5.75 -15.38 7.80
C GLY A 116 6.17 -16.51 6.87
N VAL A 117 5.86 -16.41 5.57
CA VAL A 117 6.07 -17.49 4.61
C VAL A 117 6.70 -16.91 3.35
N ILE A 118 7.77 -17.55 2.91
CA ILE A 118 8.29 -17.47 1.55
C ILE A 118 8.42 -18.90 1.03
N GLN A 119 7.76 -19.22 -0.07
CA GLN A 119 7.71 -20.58 -0.59
C GLN A 119 7.54 -20.61 -2.10
N GLY A 120 7.92 -21.72 -2.71
CA GLY A 120 7.84 -21.92 -4.15
C GLY A 120 9.13 -22.52 -4.69
N LYS A 121 9.09 -22.97 -5.96
CA LYS A 121 10.20 -23.69 -6.57
C LYS A 121 11.55 -22.95 -6.48
N PRO A 122 11.65 -21.63 -6.78
CA PRO A 122 12.91 -20.92 -6.61
C PRO A 122 13.43 -20.92 -5.16
N VAL A 123 12.53 -20.85 -4.17
CA VAL A 123 12.87 -20.87 -2.73
C VAL A 123 13.36 -22.27 -2.30
N GLU A 124 12.77 -23.32 -2.86
CA GLU A 124 13.19 -24.69 -2.64
C GLU A 124 14.56 -24.98 -3.27
N ASP A 125 14.78 -24.50 -4.49
CA ASP A 125 16.04 -24.66 -5.20
C ASP A 125 17.20 -23.97 -4.43
N LEU A 126 16.96 -22.81 -3.80
CA LEU A 126 17.94 -22.11 -2.94
C LEU A 126 18.39 -22.93 -1.70
N LYS A 127 17.62 -23.93 -1.26
CA LYS A 127 18.06 -24.81 -0.16
C LYS A 127 19.14 -25.79 -0.61
N ARG A 128 19.12 -26.16 -1.89
CA ARG A 128 20.10 -27.06 -2.51
C ARG A 128 21.30 -26.28 -3.03
N ASP A 129 21.06 -25.12 -3.62
CA ASP A 129 22.07 -24.27 -4.24
C ASP A 129 21.90 -22.81 -3.76
N PRO A 130 22.39 -22.49 -2.56
CA PRO A 130 22.20 -21.17 -1.97
C PRO A 130 23.05 -20.11 -2.69
N LEU A 131 22.45 -18.94 -2.93
CA LEU A 131 23.19 -17.78 -3.41
C LEU A 131 24.24 -17.34 -2.37
N PRO A 132 25.52 -17.17 -2.75
CA PRO A 132 26.52 -16.56 -1.89
C PRO A 132 26.06 -15.19 -1.38
N ARG A 133 26.31 -14.88 -0.11
CA ARG A 133 25.85 -13.63 0.54
C ARG A 133 26.33 -12.39 -0.22
N GLU A 134 27.50 -12.46 -0.84
CA GLU A 134 28.12 -11.38 -1.59
C GLU A 134 27.39 -11.10 -2.91
N GLN A 135 26.65 -12.09 -3.44
CA GLN A 135 25.91 -11.99 -4.71
C GLN A 135 24.51 -11.38 -4.54
N TRP A 136 23.96 -11.32 -3.33
CA TRP A 136 22.68 -10.68 -3.09
C TRP A 136 22.82 -9.55 -2.08
N ARG A 137 22.51 -8.33 -2.54
CA ARG A 137 22.45 -7.11 -1.74
C ARG A 137 21.03 -6.59 -1.78
N ALA A 138 20.47 -6.23 -0.62
CA ALA A 138 19.14 -5.63 -0.57
C ALA A 138 19.15 -4.17 -1.08
N TYR A 139 20.28 -3.48 -0.96
CA TYR A 139 20.50 -2.09 -1.38
C TYR A 139 21.99 -1.87 -1.71
N SER A 140 22.33 -0.77 -2.39
CA SER A 140 23.66 -0.54 -3.00
C SER A 140 24.84 -0.59 -2.00
N PHE A 141 24.61 -0.17 -0.76
CA PHE A 141 25.58 -0.13 0.34
C PHE A 141 25.25 -1.12 1.48
N ASP A 142 24.58 -2.24 1.16
CA ASP A 142 24.19 -3.25 2.14
C ASP A 142 25.35 -3.73 3.02
N ASN A 143 25.16 -3.67 4.34
CA ASN A 143 26.14 -4.07 5.34
C ASN A 143 26.19 -5.60 5.46
N LEU A 144 27.02 -6.22 4.63
CA LEU A 144 27.20 -7.67 4.57
C LEU A 144 27.71 -8.30 5.87
N LYS A 145 28.22 -7.50 6.83
CA LYS A 145 28.67 -7.99 8.13
C LYS A 145 27.52 -8.27 9.09
N ARG A 146 26.30 -7.78 8.81
CA ARG A 146 25.12 -8.09 9.62
C ARG A 146 24.76 -9.58 9.46
N PRO A 147 24.42 -10.28 10.57
CA PRO A 147 24.03 -11.67 10.49
C PRO A 147 22.75 -11.84 9.66
N PRO A 148 22.60 -12.94 8.90
CA PRO A 148 21.37 -13.23 8.18
C PRO A 148 20.22 -13.40 9.19
N ARG A 149 19.10 -12.74 8.90
CA ARG A 149 17.91 -12.68 9.74
C ARG A 149 16.67 -12.78 8.88
N ALA A 150 15.77 -13.69 9.21
CA ALA A 150 14.55 -13.93 8.45
C ALA A 150 13.38 -14.22 9.40
N GLY A 151 12.16 -13.96 8.93
CA GLY A 151 10.94 -14.13 9.71
C GLY A 151 10.47 -12.84 10.38
N LYS A 152 9.25 -12.88 10.91
CA LYS A 152 8.48 -11.70 11.32
C LYS A 152 9.18 -10.80 12.35
N LEU A 153 9.75 -11.39 13.40
CA LEU A 153 10.35 -10.61 14.50
C LEU A 153 11.77 -10.14 14.15
N ASP A 154 12.58 -11.01 13.58
CA ASP A 154 13.95 -10.70 13.19
C ASP A 154 14.03 -9.66 12.06
N ALA A 155 13.00 -9.57 11.21
CA ALA A 155 12.90 -8.52 10.19
C ALA A 155 12.91 -7.11 10.79
N ILE A 156 12.37 -6.91 12.00
CA ILE A 156 12.40 -5.60 12.69
C ILE A 156 13.85 -5.16 12.95
N ILE A 157 14.72 -6.11 13.32
CA ILE A 157 16.14 -5.85 13.54
C ILE A 157 16.84 -5.47 12.22
N ASN A 158 16.44 -6.08 11.10
CA ASN A 158 16.94 -5.70 9.78
C ASN A 158 16.54 -4.28 9.38
N HIS A 159 15.28 -3.88 9.62
CA HIS A 159 14.82 -2.52 9.33
C HIS A 159 15.61 -1.47 10.13
N MET A 160 15.78 -1.68 11.44
CA MET A 160 16.61 -0.78 12.26
C MET A 160 18.08 -0.81 11.84
N GLY A 161 18.57 -1.99 11.43
CA GLY A 161 19.92 -2.13 10.89
C GLY A 161 20.15 -1.26 9.65
N ASN A 162 19.26 -1.36 8.66
CA ASN A 162 19.30 -0.51 7.47
C ASN A 162 19.25 0.96 7.84
N PHE A 163 18.37 1.37 8.76
CA PHE A 163 18.29 2.77 9.20
C PHE A 163 19.64 3.28 9.74
N PHE A 164 20.31 2.52 10.62
CA PHE A 164 21.61 2.93 11.14
C PHE A 164 22.70 2.94 10.06
N ASP A 165 22.72 1.95 9.16
CA ASP A 165 23.66 1.92 8.04
C ASP A 165 23.48 3.17 7.15
N CYS A 166 22.23 3.62 6.94
CA CYS A 166 21.91 4.84 6.18
C CYS A 166 22.38 6.11 6.88
N VAL A 167 22.18 6.20 8.20
CA VAL A 167 22.63 7.35 9.00
C VAL A 167 24.16 7.49 8.93
N GLU A 168 24.88 6.38 9.06
CA GLU A 168 26.34 6.36 8.97
C GLU A 168 26.83 6.71 7.56
N ALA A 169 26.23 6.09 6.53
CA ALA A 169 26.63 6.29 5.14
C ALA A 169 26.13 7.62 4.52
N ARG A 170 25.20 8.33 5.19
CA ARG A 170 24.47 9.49 4.65
C ARG A 170 23.68 9.16 3.38
N GLU A 171 23.07 7.98 3.36
CA GLU A 171 22.30 7.45 2.23
C GLU A 171 20.81 7.30 2.56
N ARG A 172 19.99 7.03 1.55
CA ARG A 172 18.55 6.79 1.73
C ARG A 172 18.27 5.36 2.21
N PRO A 173 17.29 5.16 3.12
CA PRO A 173 16.78 3.83 3.47
C PRO A 173 16.26 3.06 2.27
N VAL A 174 16.26 1.73 2.35
CA VAL A 174 15.65 0.86 1.31
C VAL A 174 14.14 1.12 1.15
N SER A 175 13.53 1.67 2.19
CA SER A 175 12.13 2.10 2.25
C SER A 175 12.09 3.62 2.48
N ASP A 176 12.55 4.38 1.48
CA ASP A 176 12.54 5.84 1.53
C ASP A 176 11.14 6.44 1.29
N ILE A 177 11.00 7.74 1.58
CA ILE A 177 9.71 8.47 1.51
C ILE A 177 9.08 8.37 0.11
N GLU A 178 9.87 8.47 -0.96
CA GLU A 178 9.35 8.45 -2.32
C GLU A 178 8.82 7.06 -2.69
N SER A 179 9.59 6.01 -2.39
CA SER A 179 9.15 4.62 -2.60
C SER A 179 7.84 4.29 -1.85
N GLN A 180 7.70 4.82 -0.62
CA GLN A 180 6.52 4.58 0.21
C GLN A 180 5.33 5.42 -0.24
N HIS A 181 5.56 6.66 -0.69
CA HIS A 181 4.55 7.48 -1.36
C HIS A 181 3.97 6.74 -2.57
N ARG A 182 4.83 6.23 -3.47
CA ARG A 182 4.37 5.45 -4.64
C ARG A 182 3.60 4.19 -4.24
N SER A 183 4.06 3.47 -3.22
CA SER A 183 3.40 2.24 -2.74
C SER A 183 2.00 2.50 -2.17
N VAL A 184 1.86 3.55 -1.36
CA VAL A 184 0.57 3.94 -0.78
C VAL A 184 -0.34 4.57 -1.84
N SER A 185 0.21 5.35 -2.79
CA SER A 185 -0.54 5.85 -3.94
C SER A 185 -1.17 4.69 -4.73
N THR A 186 -0.46 3.59 -4.97
CA THR A 186 -1.04 2.40 -5.64
C THR A 186 -2.28 1.88 -4.91
N CYS A 187 -2.30 1.87 -3.57
CA CYS A 187 -3.50 1.50 -2.81
C CYS A 187 -4.67 2.47 -3.04
N HIS A 188 -4.38 3.77 -3.08
CA HIS A 188 -5.39 4.80 -3.37
C HIS A 188 -5.92 4.70 -4.81
N LEU A 189 -5.06 4.43 -5.79
CA LEU A 189 -5.46 4.22 -7.19
C LEU A 189 -6.44 3.05 -7.30
N GLY A 190 -6.24 1.96 -6.55
CA GLY A 190 -7.20 0.87 -6.43
C GLY A 190 -8.56 1.34 -5.93
N ASN A 191 -8.58 2.09 -4.83
CA ASN A 191 -9.81 2.67 -4.30
C ASN A 191 -10.52 3.60 -5.30
N ILE A 192 -9.77 4.42 -6.04
CA ILE A 192 -10.32 5.31 -7.07
C ILE A 192 -10.93 4.50 -8.22
N ALA A 193 -10.22 3.50 -8.74
CA ALA A 193 -10.73 2.63 -9.79
C ALA A 193 -12.00 1.88 -9.33
N MET A 194 -12.01 1.35 -8.11
CA MET A 194 -13.19 0.69 -7.53
C MET A 194 -14.38 1.64 -7.32
N LYS A 195 -14.15 2.91 -7.00
CA LYS A 195 -15.25 3.89 -6.84
C LYS A 195 -15.81 4.36 -8.18
N THR A 196 -14.97 4.52 -9.19
CA THR A 196 -15.41 4.86 -10.55
C THR A 196 -16.06 3.65 -11.25
N GLY A 197 -15.72 2.42 -10.83
CA GLY A 197 -16.28 1.18 -11.37
C GLY A 197 -15.84 0.88 -12.81
N ARG A 198 -14.72 1.47 -13.25
CA ARG A 198 -14.21 1.38 -14.62
C ARG A 198 -12.68 1.42 -14.64
N THR A 199 -12.12 1.24 -15.83
CA THR A 199 -10.69 1.47 -16.07
C THR A 199 -10.39 2.97 -16.03
N VAL A 200 -9.32 3.33 -15.32
CA VAL A 200 -8.74 4.68 -15.24
C VAL A 200 -7.29 4.66 -15.72
N LYS A 201 -6.87 5.68 -16.45
CA LYS A 201 -5.48 5.87 -16.91
C LYS A 201 -4.75 6.78 -15.95
N TRP A 202 -3.57 6.36 -15.51
CA TRP A 202 -2.75 7.06 -14.54
C TRP A 202 -1.45 7.51 -15.21
N ASP A 203 -1.11 8.78 -15.03
CA ASP A 203 0.22 9.30 -15.34
C ASP A 203 1.05 9.28 -14.06
N PRO A 204 1.98 8.33 -13.90
CA PRO A 204 2.77 8.23 -12.69
C PRO A 204 3.86 9.30 -12.56
N GLU A 205 4.25 9.97 -13.65
CA GLU A 205 5.23 11.06 -13.59
C GLU A 205 4.56 12.36 -13.14
N ALA A 206 3.40 12.68 -13.72
CA ALA A 206 2.63 13.86 -13.34
C ALA A 206 1.74 13.65 -12.09
N GLU A 207 1.52 12.41 -11.68
CA GLU A 207 0.58 12.00 -10.64
C GLU A 207 -0.85 12.49 -10.87
N THR A 208 -1.34 12.29 -12.10
CA THR A 208 -2.67 12.71 -12.53
C THR A 208 -3.44 11.62 -13.27
N PHE A 209 -4.73 11.87 -13.50
CA PHE A 209 -5.59 11.10 -14.41
C PHE A 209 -5.90 11.94 -15.67
N PRO A 210 -5.07 11.87 -16.73
CA PRO A 210 -5.24 12.70 -17.92
C PRO A 210 -6.61 12.53 -18.57
N GLY A 211 -7.34 13.64 -18.70
CA GLY A 211 -8.67 13.66 -19.32
C GLY A 211 -9.80 13.03 -18.49
N ASP A 212 -9.55 12.65 -17.23
CA ASP A 212 -10.52 12.01 -16.35
C ASP A 212 -10.80 12.86 -15.11
N ALA A 213 -11.67 13.85 -15.29
CA ALA A 213 -12.03 14.78 -14.21
C ALA A 213 -12.74 14.09 -13.03
N GLU A 214 -13.38 12.94 -13.25
CA GLU A 214 -14.03 12.18 -12.18
C GLU A 214 -13.01 11.52 -11.26
N ALA A 215 -12.06 10.77 -11.84
CA ALA A 215 -10.97 10.15 -11.09
C ALA A 215 -10.08 11.21 -10.42
N GLN A 216 -9.76 12.30 -11.13
CA GLN A 216 -8.94 13.39 -10.62
C GLN A 216 -9.56 14.05 -9.38
N ARG A 217 -10.89 14.20 -9.32
CA ARG A 217 -11.56 14.76 -8.13
C ARG A 217 -11.39 13.89 -6.89
N LEU A 218 -11.23 12.58 -7.04
CA LEU A 218 -11.07 11.64 -5.92
C LEU A 218 -9.65 11.63 -5.33
N MET A 219 -8.68 12.29 -5.96
CA MET A 219 -7.31 12.46 -5.44
C MET A 219 -7.24 13.39 -4.23
N LYS A 220 -8.26 14.22 -4.03
CA LYS A 220 -8.37 15.13 -2.89
C LYS A 220 -9.74 15.01 -2.24
N ARG A 221 -9.81 15.48 -1.00
CA ARG A 221 -11.06 15.61 -0.26
C ARG A 221 -11.33 17.08 0.00
N ASP A 222 -12.60 17.42 0.15
CA ASP A 222 -12.97 18.69 0.76
C ASP A 222 -12.52 18.65 2.22
N GLN A 223 -11.70 19.62 2.60
CA GLN A 223 -11.16 19.73 3.95
C GLN A 223 -12.04 20.63 4.77
N ARG A 224 -12.33 20.21 6.01
CA ARG A 224 -13.12 20.97 6.96
C ARG A 224 -12.39 22.24 7.39
N GLU A 225 -13.16 23.32 7.57
CA GLU A 225 -12.65 24.61 8.05
C GLU A 225 -11.86 24.48 9.35
N GLY A 226 -10.66 25.06 9.39
CA GLY A 226 -9.73 25.00 10.52
C GLY A 226 -8.86 23.73 10.59
N PHE A 227 -9.02 22.80 9.65
CA PHE A 227 -8.24 21.56 9.53
C PHE A 227 -7.54 21.42 8.18
N GLU A 228 -7.53 22.48 7.37
CA GLU A 228 -6.89 22.49 6.07
C GLU A 228 -5.38 22.24 6.19
N THR A 229 -4.83 21.53 5.22
CA THR A 229 -3.40 21.40 5.04
C THR A 229 -3.06 22.00 3.69
N ASP A 230 -2.04 22.86 3.65
CA ASP A 230 -1.54 23.36 2.37
C ASP A 230 -0.94 22.19 1.58
N THR A 231 -1.69 21.68 0.61
CA THR A 231 -1.26 20.53 -0.19
C THR A 231 -0.43 20.96 -1.39
N GLY A 232 -0.28 22.26 -1.68
CA GLY A 232 0.55 22.75 -2.79
C GLY A 232 0.15 22.28 -4.20
N VAL A 233 -0.92 21.49 -4.33
CA VAL A 233 -1.44 21.01 -5.62
C VAL A 233 -2.64 21.87 -6.01
N ALA A 234 -2.36 22.87 -6.85
CA ALA A 234 -3.38 23.65 -7.56
C ALA A 234 -4.04 22.81 -8.67
#